data_AF-A0A846HIL3-F1
#
_entry.id   AF-A0A846HIL3-F1
#
_cell.length_a   1.000
_cell.length_b   1.000
_cell.length_c   1.000
_cell.angle_alpha   90.00
_cell.angle_beta   90.00
_cell.angle_gamma   90.00
#
_symmetry.space_group_name_H-M   'P 1'
#
loop_
_entity.id
_entity.type
_entity.pdbx_description
1 polymer ?
#
loop_
_entity_poly.entity_id
_entity_poly.type
_entity_poly.pdbx_seq_one_letter_code
_entity_poly.pdbx_strand_id
1 'polypeptide(L)'
;MLPQIPPVALPEVIPSEFPQQKFHLGEWVRWFQVPNGDFGRVIGVIYTQQTSCIATGLHYLVLLDERSPSRDTCSCDFAFSEDIEPLDNSSLERLQG
;
A
#
# COMPACT_ATOMS: atom_id res chain seq x y z
N MET A 1 -28.57 -0.08 -23.67
CA MET A 1 -27.46 0.88 -23.72
C MET A 1 -26.57 0.63 -22.52
N LEU A 2 -25.28 0.37 -22.70
CA LEU A 2 -24.34 0.27 -21.58
C LEU A 2 -24.09 1.70 -21.05
N PRO A 3 -24.05 1.92 -19.72
CA PRO A 3 -23.69 3.23 -19.18
C PRO A 3 -22.29 3.61 -19.68
N GLN A 4 -22.18 4.76 -20.35
CA GLN A 4 -20.87 5.32 -20.70
C GLN A 4 -20.20 5.79 -19.42
N ILE A 5 -19.06 5.20 -19.11
CA ILE A 5 -18.17 5.72 -18.07
C ILE A 5 -17.71 7.11 -18.55
N PRO A 6 -17.90 8.18 -17.77
CA PRO A 6 -17.42 9.50 -18.14
C PRO A 6 -15.90 9.44 -18.36
N PRO A 7 -15.37 10.18 -19.35
CA PRO A 7 -13.94 10.21 -19.60
C PRO A 7 -13.20 10.65 -18.33
N VAL A 8 -12.20 9.87 -17.93
CA VAL A 8 -11.31 10.22 -16.82
C VAL A 8 -10.49 11.42 -17.28
N ALA A 9 -10.77 12.59 -16.71
CA ALA A 9 -9.89 13.74 -16.87
C ALA A 9 -8.61 13.48 -16.08
N LEU A 10 -7.45 13.75 -16.70
CA LEU A 10 -6.21 13.80 -15.94
C LEU A 10 -6.29 14.95 -14.93
N PRO A 11 -5.72 14.79 -13.72
CA PRO A 11 -5.65 15.89 -12.76
C PRO A 11 -4.97 17.09 -13.42
N GLU A 12 -5.56 18.28 -13.27
CA GLU A 12 -5.02 19.53 -13.86
C GLU A 12 -3.65 19.90 -13.28
N VAL A 13 -3.32 19.36 -12.09
CA VAL A 13 -2.11 19.70 -11.34
C VAL A 13 -1.38 18.41 -10.94
N ILE A 14 -0.28 18.13 -11.61
CA ILE A 14 0.73 17.17 -11.13
C ILE A 14 1.67 17.95 -10.21
N PRO A 15 1.98 17.45 -8.99
CA PRO A 15 2.94 18.12 -8.12
C PRO A 15 4.29 18.28 -8.82
N SER A 16 4.94 19.43 -8.65
CA SER A 16 6.33 19.62 -9.10
C SER A 16 7.32 18.79 -8.29
N GLU A 17 6.94 18.41 -7.07
CA GLU A 17 7.71 17.57 -6.15
C GLU A 17 6.81 16.53 -5.51
N PHE A 18 7.27 15.28 -5.47
CA PHE A 18 6.59 14.21 -4.75
C PHE A 18 7.12 14.11 -3.32
N PRO A 19 6.31 13.64 -2.36
CA PRO A 19 6.80 13.27 -1.04
C PRO A 19 7.96 12.28 -1.16
N GLN A 20 8.89 12.32 -0.19
CA GLN A 20 9.97 11.34 -0.17
C GLN A 20 9.41 9.93 0.02
N GLN A 21 9.73 9.04 -0.92
CA GLN A 21 9.40 7.63 -0.82
C GLN A 21 10.18 6.99 0.33
N LYS A 22 9.46 6.36 1.26
CA LYS A 22 10.05 5.67 2.43
C LYS A 22 10.34 4.20 2.15
N PHE A 23 9.46 3.53 1.39
CA PHE A 23 9.54 2.10 1.10
C PHE A 23 9.70 1.84 -0.39
N HIS A 24 10.48 0.82 -0.76
CA HIS A 24 10.80 0.50 -2.15
C HIS A 24 10.17 -0.82 -2.61
N LEU A 25 10.05 -0.98 -3.93
CA LEU A 25 9.55 -2.21 -4.52
C LEU A 25 10.37 -3.42 -4.05
N GLY A 26 9.69 -4.47 -3.63
CA GLY A 26 10.29 -5.69 -3.10
C GLY A 26 10.61 -5.66 -1.61
N GLU A 27 10.56 -4.50 -0.95
CA GLU A 27 10.74 -4.44 0.50
C GLU A 27 9.60 -5.15 1.23
N TRP A 28 9.96 -5.84 2.30
CA TRP A 28 9.02 -6.45 3.22
C TRP A 28 8.55 -5.42 4.24
N VAL A 29 7.23 -5.35 4.43
CA VAL A 29 6.59 -4.43 5.36
C VAL A 29 5.52 -5.16 6.15
N ARG A 30 5.19 -4.62 7.32
CA ARG A 30 4.06 -5.09 8.13
C ARG A 30 3.24 -3.91 8.66
N TRP A 31 1.95 -4.13 8.86
CA TRP A 31 1.10 -3.21 9.60
C TRP A 31 1.42 -3.31 11.09
N PHE A 32 1.76 -2.19 11.72
CA PHE A 32 2.18 -2.16 13.13
C PHE A 32 1.11 -1.61 14.08
N GLN A 33 0.03 -1.02 13.53
CA GLN A 33 -1.06 -0.41 14.30
C GLN A 33 -1.95 -1.44 15.03
N VAL A 34 -1.86 -2.73 14.65
CA VAL A 34 -2.63 -3.82 15.28
C VAL A 34 -1.74 -4.99 15.69
N PRO A 35 -2.06 -5.71 16.78
CA PRO A 35 -1.39 -6.96 17.13
C PRO A 35 -1.56 -7.97 15.99
N ASN A 36 -0.48 -8.68 15.62
CA ASN A 36 -0.46 -9.61 14.49
C ASN A 36 -0.97 -8.99 13.19
N GLY A 37 -0.56 -7.76 12.88
CA GLY A 37 -0.95 -7.09 11.64
C GLY A 37 -0.50 -7.82 10.38
N ASP A 38 -1.16 -7.50 9.28
CA ASP A 38 -0.82 -8.01 7.97
C ASP A 38 0.61 -7.68 7.57
N PHE A 39 1.17 -8.49 6.67
CA PHE A 39 2.51 -8.29 6.15
C PHE A 39 2.67 -8.82 4.73
N GLY A 40 3.64 -8.27 4.02
CA GLY A 40 3.80 -8.56 2.61
C GLY A 40 4.92 -7.78 1.97
N ARG A 41 4.96 -7.82 0.63
CA ARG A 41 5.95 -7.11 -0.18
C ARG A 41 5.34 -5.91 -0.88
N VAL A 42 6.06 -4.80 -0.89
CA VAL A 42 5.67 -3.63 -1.69
C VAL A 42 5.80 -3.99 -3.18
N ILE A 43 4.68 -3.90 -3.92
CA ILE A 43 4.61 -4.16 -5.37
C ILE A 43 4.21 -2.93 -6.20
N GLY A 44 3.86 -1.82 -5.54
CA GLY A 44 3.53 -0.57 -6.21
C GLY A 44 3.66 0.64 -5.29
N VAL A 45 4.00 1.78 -5.86
CA VAL A 45 4.02 3.08 -5.19
C VAL A 45 3.22 4.06 -6.04
N ILE A 46 2.13 4.59 -5.48
CA ILE A 46 1.15 5.38 -6.22
C ILE A 46 0.96 6.69 -5.48
N TYR A 47 1.07 7.80 -6.20
CA TYR A 47 0.68 9.10 -5.69
C TYR A 47 -0.79 9.35 -6.04
N THR A 48 -1.62 9.61 -5.04
CA THR A 48 -3.03 9.96 -5.25
C THR A 48 -3.34 11.35 -4.73
N GLN A 49 -4.30 12.01 -5.39
CA GLN A 49 -4.96 13.22 -4.92
C GLN A 49 -6.46 12.97 -5.07
N GLN A 50 -7.21 12.93 -3.98
CA GLN A 50 -8.67 12.81 -4.05
C GLN A 50 -9.37 13.80 -3.12
N THR A 51 -10.51 14.31 -3.58
CA THR A 51 -11.30 15.38 -2.95
C THR A 51 -12.32 14.88 -1.91
N SER A 52 -12.70 13.59 -1.93
CA SER A 52 -13.78 13.06 -1.07
C SER A 52 -13.31 12.35 0.19
N CYS A 53 -12.10 11.79 0.16
CA CYS A 53 -11.43 11.18 1.31
C CYS A 53 -10.00 11.71 1.26
N ILE A 54 -9.52 12.32 2.36
CA ILE A 54 -8.18 12.90 2.44
C ILE A 54 -7.17 11.76 2.31
N ALA A 55 -6.75 11.47 1.08
CA ALA A 55 -5.78 10.44 0.74
C ALA A 55 -4.79 11.04 -0.27
N THR A 56 -4.30 12.23 0.08
CA THR A 56 -3.26 12.91 -0.68
C THR A 56 -1.91 12.46 -0.16
N GLY A 57 -1.13 11.77 -0.99
CA GLY A 57 0.17 11.26 -0.58
C GLY A 57 0.62 10.05 -1.39
N LEU A 58 1.71 9.45 -0.93
CA LEU A 58 2.18 8.16 -1.45
C LEU A 58 1.44 7.03 -0.74
N HIS A 59 0.84 6.15 -1.53
CA HIS A 59 0.31 4.88 -1.08
C HIS A 59 1.17 3.74 -1.62
N TYR A 60 1.33 2.73 -0.78
CA TYR A 60 2.08 1.53 -1.10
C TYR A 60 1.09 0.40 -1.33
N LEU A 61 1.13 -0.19 -2.52
CA LEU A 61 0.41 -1.43 -2.80
C LEU A 61 1.26 -2.59 -2.29
N VAL A 62 0.74 -3.35 -1.34
CA VAL A 62 1.45 -4.47 -0.71
C VAL A 62 0.77 -5.77 -1.13
N LEU A 63 1.56 -6.71 -1.67
CA LEU A 63 1.14 -8.10 -1.89
C LEU A 63 1.29 -8.85 -0.56
N LEU A 64 0.15 -9.27 0.01
CA LEU A 64 0.14 -9.98 1.28
C LEU A 64 0.77 -11.37 1.14
N ASP A 65 1.59 -11.74 2.13
CA ASP A 65 2.14 -13.09 2.25
C ASP A 65 1.02 -14.13 2.43
N GLU A 66 1.26 -15.37 2.04
CA GLU A 66 0.30 -16.47 2.20
C GLU A 66 -0.14 -16.67 3.66
N ARG A 67 0.70 -16.26 4.61
CA ARG A 67 0.46 -16.39 6.05
C ARG A 67 -0.05 -15.11 6.70
N SER A 68 -0.27 -14.05 5.92
CA SER A 68 -0.85 -12.82 6.43
C SER A 68 -2.28 -13.08 6.91
N PRO A 69 -2.70 -12.57 8.09
CA PRO A 69 -4.03 -12.79 8.65
C PRO A 69 -5.20 -12.57 7.67
N SER A 70 -5.11 -11.54 6.83
CA SER A 70 -6.18 -11.17 5.89
C SER A 70 -6.04 -11.80 4.51
N ARG A 71 -5.01 -12.64 4.27
CA ARG A 71 -4.69 -13.19 2.95
C ARG A 71 -5.86 -13.95 2.31
N ASP A 72 -6.64 -14.66 3.11
CA ASP A 72 -7.80 -15.43 2.64
C ASP A 72 -8.93 -14.53 2.13
N THR A 73 -8.93 -13.26 2.52
CA THR A 73 -9.94 -12.26 2.12
C THR A 73 -9.43 -11.36 1.00
N CYS A 74 -8.16 -10.97 1.02
CA CYS A 74 -7.56 -10.13 -0.02
C CYS A 74 -6.12 -10.54 -0.32
N SER A 75 -5.73 -10.45 -1.59
CA SER A 75 -4.35 -10.73 -2.00
C SER A 75 -3.42 -9.54 -1.83
N CYS A 76 -3.95 -8.33 -1.96
CA CYS A 76 -3.20 -7.09 -1.87
C CYS A 76 -4.00 -6.06 -1.08
N ASP A 77 -3.30 -5.13 -0.43
CA ASP A 77 -3.90 -3.99 0.23
C ASP A 77 -3.06 -2.72 0.04
N PHE A 78 -3.68 -1.56 0.23
CA PHE A 78 -3.03 -0.25 0.22
C PHE A 78 -2.64 0.19 1.63
N ALA A 79 -1.44 0.72 1.77
CA ALA A 79 -0.95 1.29 3.02
C ALA A 79 -0.48 2.74 2.82
N PHE A 80 -0.71 3.58 3.84
CA PHE A 80 0.06 4.81 4.02
C PHE A 80 1.40 4.49 4.69
N SER A 81 2.39 5.36 4.53
CA SER A 81 3.69 5.17 5.19
C SER A 81 3.61 5.16 6.72
N GLU A 82 2.54 5.67 7.30
CA GLU A 82 2.30 5.80 8.73
C GLU A 82 1.67 4.54 9.34
N ASP A 83 1.18 3.63 8.50
CA ASP A 83 0.51 2.39 8.93
C ASP A 83 1.43 1.18 8.94
N ILE A 84 2.52 1.26 8.16
CA ILE A 84 3.47 0.17 7.94
C ILE A 84 4.88 0.52 8.39
N GLU A 85 5.64 -0.51 8.73
CA GLU A 85 7.06 -0.42 9.06
C GLU A 85 7.85 -1.52 8.33
N PRO A 86 9.18 -1.37 8.20
CA PRO A 86 10.01 -2.42 7.60
C PRO A 86 9.90 -3.71 8.41
N LEU A 87 9.74 -4.83 7.71
CA LEU A 87 9.82 -6.16 8.28
C LEU A 87 11.18 -6.76 7.91
N ASP A 88 12.07 -6.84 8.90
CA ASP A 88 13.40 -7.41 8.71
C ASP A 88 13.36 -8.94 8.56
N ASN A 89 14.43 -9.53 8.02
CA ASN A 89 14.49 -10.97 7.76
C ASN A 89 14.32 -11.81 9.04
N SER A 90 14.81 -11.33 10.18
CA SER A 90 14.68 -12.06 11.45
C SER A 90 13.22 -12.14 11.93
N SER A 91 12.43 -11.10 11.70
CA SER A 91 11.01 -11.08 12.01
C SER A 91 10.19 -11.83 10.96
N LEU A 92 10.59 -11.75 9.70
CA LEU A 92 10.00 -12.54 8.61
C LEU A 92 10.12 -14.04 8.91
N GLU A 93 11.30 -14.52 9.27
CA GLU A 93 11.53 -15.93 9.60
C GLU A 93 10.65 -16.40 10.76
N ARG A 94 10.36 -15.55 11.74
CA ARG A 94 9.45 -15.89 12.85
C ARG A 94 7.98 -15.98 12.42
N LEU A 95 7.57 -15.15 11.47
CA LEU A 95 6.23 -15.18 10.88
C LEU A 95 6.09 -16.31 9.85
N GLN A 96 7.20 -16.77 9.29
CA GLN A 96 7.29 -17.90 8.36
C GLN A 96 7.74 -19.23 9.02
N GLY A 97 7.98 -19.23 10.33
CA GLY A 97 8.16 -20.43 11.16
C GLY A 97 6.85 -21.09 11.53
#